data_AF-A0AAN8I1Z2-F1
#
_entry.id   AF-A0AAN8I1Z2-F1
#
_cell.length_a   1.000
_cell.length_b   1.000
_cell.length_c   1.000
_cell.angle_alpha   90.00
_cell.angle_beta   90.00
_cell.angle_gamma   90.00
#
_symmetry.space_group_name_H-M   'P 1'
#
loop_
_entity.id
_entity.type
_entity.pdbx_description
1 polymer ?
#
loop_
_entity_poly.entity_id
_entity_poly.type
_entity_poly.pdbx_seq_one_letter_code
_entity_poly.pdbx_strand_id
1 'polypeptide(L)'
;MFQSRPRPPIIVGSARFRSRGRFPALSYFHQDTLAAVCRCSQPLSGFSGRCQEDEAMLQALMRANPGSDYIYVVDTRPKLNAMANRAAGKGYENEDHYTNIKLHFIGIENIHVMRSSQQKVIDVGEMRFPSMTDFLYGLENSGWLKHIKAILDAGLFIARAVADEGVSVLVHCSDGWDRTAQACSVASILLDPYYRTIRGLMVLIERDWVSFGHKFSHRYGHLDGDPKEVSPVIDQFVECVWQLSEQFPCAFEFNERFLVAIHTHIYSCQYGTFLGNCQKERRDMRLGERTHSVWPELWKERAQYTNPLYRAEQSQSQGVLRPNTTPYCFKMWKGLYNHAEKSTPPRQSPADFLSTVREESQQLEEELANQQERIAALTGEPITWEEVLRRRTSRPRPPHCGPDPPCLIQTQPAAPPRRLSLCSRPGVGSRRLLHCCLRGQRPWCLAGGGLFLQ
;
A
#
# COMPACT_ATOMS: atom_id res chain seq x y z
N MET A 1 -8.57 0.79 -30.96
CA MET A 1 -8.02 0.84 -29.58
C MET A 1 -7.32 -0.45 -29.11
N PHE A 2 -7.40 -1.60 -29.80
CA PHE A 2 -6.80 -2.88 -29.36
C PHE A 2 -5.36 -3.17 -29.84
N GLN A 3 -4.65 -2.22 -30.46
CA GLN A 3 -3.37 -2.49 -31.14
C GLN A 3 -2.12 -2.54 -30.23
N SER A 4 -2.21 -2.18 -28.95
CA SER A 4 -1.05 -2.09 -28.05
C SER A 4 -0.84 -3.27 -27.10
N ARG A 5 -1.72 -4.29 -27.11
CA ARG A 5 -1.58 -5.43 -26.19
C ARG A 5 -0.45 -6.37 -26.64
N PRO A 6 0.57 -6.63 -25.80
CA PRO A 6 1.59 -7.62 -26.11
C PRO A 6 0.97 -9.01 -26.30
N ARG A 7 1.36 -9.70 -27.37
CA ARG A 7 0.93 -11.09 -27.61
C ARG A 7 1.61 -12.04 -26.60
N PRO A 8 1.01 -13.20 -26.27
CA PRO A 8 1.60 -14.13 -25.30
C PRO A 8 3.07 -14.51 -25.56
N PRO A 9 3.54 -14.72 -26.82
CA PRO A 9 4.96 -14.99 -27.07
C PRO A 9 5.90 -13.86 -26.64
N ILE A 10 5.48 -12.60 -26.81
CA ILE A 10 6.24 -11.41 -26.38
C ILE A 10 6.38 -11.40 -24.86
N ILE A 11 5.29 -11.68 -24.15
CA ILE A 11 5.27 -11.72 -22.68
C ILE A 11 6.20 -12.84 -22.17
N VAL A 12 6.12 -14.04 -22.75
CA VAL A 12 6.94 -15.19 -22.36
C VAL A 12 8.42 -14.95 -22.68
N GLY A 13 8.74 -14.35 -23.84
CA GLY A 13 10.11 -13.99 -24.21
C GLY A 13 10.71 -12.95 -23.26
N SER A 14 9.98 -11.85 -22.99
CA SER A 14 10.38 -10.84 -22.01
C SER A 14 10.57 -11.44 -20.61
N ALA A 15 9.66 -12.32 -20.17
CA ALA A 15 9.81 -13.01 -18.88
C ALA A 15 11.11 -13.83 -18.81
N ARG A 16 11.48 -14.56 -19.86
CA ARG A 16 12.75 -15.30 -19.89
C ARG A 16 13.98 -14.40 -19.84
N PHE A 17 13.88 -13.18 -20.37
CA PHE A 17 14.96 -12.20 -20.36
C PHE A 17 15.01 -11.34 -19.08
N ARG A 18 13.99 -11.41 -18.22
CA ARG A 18 13.90 -10.63 -16.99
C ARG A 18 14.22 -11.51 -15.80
N SER A 19 15.08 -11.02 -14.90
CA SER A 19 15.51 -11.78 -13.71
C SER A 19 14.30 -12.38 -12.96
N ARG A 20 14.32 -13.70 -12.76
CA ARG A 20 13.23 -14.46 -12.09
C ARG A 20 11.87 -14.38 -12.79
N GLY A 21 11.81 -14.11 -14.08
CA GLY A 21 10.54 -14.09 -14.81
C GLY A 21 9.68 -12.85 -14.57
N ARG A 22 10.21 -11.82 -13.91
CA ARG A 22 9.45 -10.63 -13.50
C ARG A 22 9.44 -9.59 -14.62
N PHE A 23 8.68 -9.90 -15.66
CA PHE A 23 8.52 -9.06 -16.84
C PHE A 23 7.78 -7.73 -16.54
N PRO A 24 7.87 -6.73 -17.43
CA PRO A 24 7.13 -5.46 -17.30
C PRO A 24 5.63 -5.65 -17.12
N ALA A 25 5.11 -5.19 -15.99
CA ALA A 25 3.70 -5.26 -15.64
C ALA A 25 3.19 -3.91 -15.13
N LEU A 26 1.93 -3.59 -15.41
CA LEU A 26 1.30 -2.35 -14.95
C LEU A 26 1.20 -2.32 -13.41
N SER A 27 1.61 -1.21 -12.81
CA SER A 27 1.47 -0.93 -11.38
C SER A 27 0.41 0.14 -11.12
N TYR A 28 0.42 1.23 -11.90
CA TYR A 28 -0.51 2.34 -11.80
C TYR A 28 -0.78 2.95 -13.18
N PHE A 29 -1.98 3.46 -13.40
CA PHE A 29 -2.39 4.13 -14.64
C PHE A 29 -3.04 5.47 -14.29
N HIS A 30 -2.48 6.56 -14.83
CA HIS A 30 -2.95 7.91 -14.59
C HIS A 30 -3.96 8.30 -15.67
N GLN A 31 -5.22 8.51 -15.28
CA GLN A 31 -6.32 8.66 -16.23
C GLN A 31 -6.23 9.96 -17.04
N ASP A 32 -5.76 11.04 -16.42
CA ASP A 32 -5.76 12.37 -17.06
C ASP A 32 -4.70 12.50 -18.15
N THR A 33 -3.52 11.89 -17.96
CA THR A 33 -2.40 11.98 -18.90
C THR A 33 -2.24 10.71 -19.75
N LEU A 34 -2.99 9.65 -19.46
CA LEU A 34 -2.85 8.31 -20.05
C LEU A 34 -1.46 7.67 -19.84
N ALA A 35 -0.63 8.25 -18.96
CA ALA A 35 0.67 7.73 -18.61
C ALA A 35 0.55 6.59 -17.58
N ALA A 36 1.45 5.61 -17.68
CA ALA A 36 1.47 4.43 -16.82
C ALA A 36 2.76 4.32 -16.02
N VAL A 37 2.67 3.85 -14.78
CA VAL A 37 3.80 3.31 -14.02
C VAL A 37 3.78 1.79 -14.17
N CYS A 38 4.80 1.24 -14.81
CA CYS A 38 5.05 -0.18 -14.93
C CYS A 38 6.23 -0.60 -14.05
N ARG A 39 6.30 -1.89 -13.70
CA ARG A 39 7.36 -2.44 -12.87
C ARG A 39 7.87 -3.78 -13.39
N CYS A 40 9.16 -4.04 -13.20
CA CYS A 40 9.81 -5.31 -13.52
C CYS A 40 11.07 -5.55 -12.68
N SER A 41 11.76 -6.66 -12.94
CA SER A 41 13.16 -6.87 -12.55
C SER A 41 14.13 -6.34 -13.62
N GLN A 42 15.42 -6.34 -13.31
CA GLN A 42 16.45 -6.04 -14.31
C GLN A 42 16.44 -7.02 -15.50
N PRO A 43 16.90 -6.57 -16.68
CA PRO A 43 17.15 -7.46 -17.81
C PRO A 43 18.39 -8.35 -17.58
N LEU A 44 18.42 -9.49 -18.25
CA LEU A 44 19.55 -10.43 -18.32
C LEU A 44 20.47 -10.09 -19.50
N SER A 45 20.78 -8.80 -19.66
CA SER A 45 21.52 -8.27 -20.81
C SER A 45 23.01 -8.58 -20.75
N GLY A 46 23.61 -8.73 -19.57
CA GLY A 46 25.07 -8.76 -19.44
C GLY A 46 25.73 -7.59 -20.19
N PHE A 47 26.83 -7.86 -20.89
CA PHE A 47 27.51 -6.85 -21.70
C PHE A 47 26.81 -6.55 -23.02
N SER A 48 26.28 -7.57 -23.71
CA SER A 48 25.79 -7.48 -25.10
C SER A 48 24.51 -8.29 -25.40
N GLY A 49 23.95 -8.97 -24.40
CA GLY A 49 22.71 -9.72 -24.50
C GLY A 49 21.52 -8.82 -24.83
N ARG A 50 20.70 -9.30 -25.76
CA ARG A 50 19.52 -8.63 -26.29
C ARG A 50 18.35 -9.61 -26.35
N CYS A 51 17.14 -9.08 -26.33
CA CYS A 51 15.92 -9.87 -26.47
C CYS A 51 14.88 -9.06 -27.26
N GLN A 52 14.56 -9.54 -28.47
CA GLN A 52 13.60 -8.87 -29.36
C GLN A 52 12.22 -8.79 -28.73
N GLU A 53 11.82 -9.81 -27.97
CA GLU A 53 10.54 -9.83 -27.27
C GLU A 53 10.49 -8.81 -26.12
N ASP A 54 11.59 -8.58 -25.40
CA ASP A 54 11.65 -7.56 -24.35
C ASP A 54 11.69 -6.15 -24.95
N GLU A 55 12.46 -5.94 -26.03
CA GLU A 55 12.44 -4.70 -26.81
C GLU A 55 11.01 -4.40 -27.32
N ALA A 56 10.32 -5.40 -27.89
CA ALA A 56 8.94 -5.27 -28.35
C ALA A 56 7.94 -5.02 -27.20
N MET A 57 8.20 -5.56 -26.00
CA MET A 57 7.41 -5.33 -24.80
C MET A 57 7.48 -3.86 -24.38
N LEU A 58 8.68 -3.27 -24.31
CA LEU A 58 8.86 -1.85 -23.97
C LEU A 58 8.26 -0.93 -25.05
N GLN A 59 8.41 -1.29 -26.32
CA GLN A 59 7.74 -0.58 -27.42
C GLN A 59 6.21 -0.62 -27.31
N ALA A 60 5.63 -1.73 -26.84
CA ALA A 60 4.20 -1.82 -26.60
C ALA A 60 3.74 -0.92 -25.44
N LEU A 61 4.54 -0.82 -24.37
CA LEU A 61 4.27 0.10 -23.25
C LEU A 61 4.30 1.56 -23.70
N MET A 62 5.31 1.95 -24.48
CA MET A 62 5.40 3.30 -25.05
C MET A 62 4.20 3.60 -25.93
N ARG A 63 3.87 2.73 -26.90
CA ARG A 63 2.72 2.90 -27.80
C ARG A 63 1.36 2.89 -27.09
N ALA A 64 1.28 2.38 -25.86
CA ALA A 64 0.05 2.44 -25.07
C ALA A 64 -0.24 3.86 -24.55
N ASN A 65 0.77 4.73 -24.49
CA ASN A 65 0.63 6.14 -24.18
C ASN A 65 0.84 6.99 -25.44
N PRO A 66 -0.23 7.37 -26.15
CA PRO A 66 -0.11 8.18 -27.37
C PRO A 66 0.38 9.61 -27.11
N GLY A 67 0.45 10.06 -25.86
CA GLY A 67 0.88 11.40 -25.49
C GLY A 67 2.40 11.60 -25.41
N SER A 68 3.21 10.54 -25.56
CA SER A 68 4.67 10.62 -25.45
C SER A 68 5.38 9.72 -26.46
N ASP A 69 6.41 10.27 -27.10
CA ASP A 69 7.28 9.55 -28.05
C ASP A 69 8.42 8.78 -27.37
N TYR A 70 8.50 8.81 -26.04
CA TYR A 70 9.47 8.08 -25.25
C TYR A 70 8.91 7.56 -23.93
N ILE A 71 9.63 6.64 -23.29
CA ILE A 71 9.35 6.12 -21.95
C ILE A 71 10.57 6.30 -21.04
N TYR A 72 10.36 6.64 -19.77
CA TYR A 72 11.44 6.59 -18.79
C TYR A 72 11.68 5.15 -18.33
N VAL A 73 12.94 4.75 -18.24
CA VAL A 73 13.35 3.54 -17.52
C VAL A 73 14.07 3.99 -16.26
N VAL A 74 13.46 3.74 -15.11
CA VAL A 74 14.00 4.14 -13.81
C VAL A 74 14.62 2.92 -13.14
N ASP A 75 15.95 2.88 -13.14
CA ASP A 75 16.71 1.95 -12.32
C ASP A 75 16.94 2.58 -10.95
N THR A 76 16.26 2.02 -9.95
CA THR A 76 16.34 2.55 -8.58
C THR A 76 17.71 2.37 -7.92
N ARG A 77 18.63 1.61 -8.53
CA ARG A 77 19.97 1.35 -7.98
C ARG A 77 20.93 2.52 -8.19
N PRO A 78 22.02 2.61 -7.40
CA PRO A 78 23.20 3.35 -7.80
C PRO A 78 23.79 2.78 -9.09
N LYS A 79 24.25 3.66 -9.99
CA LYS A 79 24.84 3.27 -11.29
C LYS A 79 25.95 2.23 -11.13
N LEU A 80 26.81 2.38 -10.12
CA LEU A 80 27.90 1.43 -9.85
C LEU A 80 27.37 0.01 -9.55
N ASN A 81 26.32 -0.10 -8.73
CA ASN A 81 25.70 -1.38 -8.40
C ASN A 81 25.01 -2.00 -9.62
N ALA A 82 24.43 -1.19 -10.51
CA ALA A 82 23.88 -1.64 -11.77
C ALA A 82 24.97 -2.16 -12.73
N MET A 83 26.12 -1.48 -12.80
CA MET A 83 27.29 -1.93 -13.57
C MET A 83 27.87 -3.25 -13.03
N ALA A 84 27.95 -3.42 -11.71
CA ALA A 84 28.39 -4.68 -11.11
C ALA A 84 27.45 -5.85 -11.47
N ASN A 85 26.14 -5.62 -11.46
CA ASN A 85 25.16 -6.62 -11.92
C ASN A 85 25.31 -6.91 -13.43
N ARG A 86 25.66 -5.90 -14.23
CA ARG A 86 25.95 -6.07 -15.66
C ARG A 86 27.11 -7.02 -15.90
N ALA A 87 28.19 -6.90 -15.12
CA ALA A 87 29.32 -7.82 -15.18
C ALA A 87 28.95 -9.27 -14.81
N ALA A 88 27.91 -9.47 -13.99
CA ALA A 88 27.40 -10.78 -13.59
C ALA A 88 26.31 -11.34 -14.55
N GLY A 89 26.22 -10.83 -15.79
CA GLY A 89 25.26 -11.31 -16.79
C GLY A 89 23.83 -10.76 -16.64
N LYS A 90 23.63 -9.75 -15.78
CA LYS A 90 22.35 -9.02 -15.64
C LYS A 90 22.53 -7.60 -16.19
N GLY A 91 21.99 -6.56 -15.56
CA GLY A 91 22.33 -5.18 -15.93
C GLY A 91 21.12 -4.28 -16.04
N TYR A 92 21.10 -3.48 -17.10
CA TYR A 92 20.10 -2.44 -17.38
C TYR A 92 20.00 -2.27 -18.90
N GLU A 93 18.92 -1.65 -19.35
CA GLU A 93 18.57 -1.42 -20.74
C GLU A 93 19.61 -0.53 -21.43
N ASN A 94 20.10 -0.93 -22.60
CA ASN A 94 21.00 -0.10 -23.41
C ASN A 94 20.17 0.81 -24.34
N GLU A 95 20.38 2.13 -24.27
CA GLU A 95 19.68 3.12 -25.10
C GLU A 95 19.93 2.93 -26.60
N ASP A 96 21.03 2.28 -27.00
CA ASP A 96 21.30 1.93 -28.40
C ASP A 96 20.36 0.84 -28.94
N HIS A 97 19.85 -0.03 -28.06
CA HIS A 97 19.02 -1.19 -28.44
C HIS A 97 17.54 -0.94 -28.16
N TYR A 98 17.26 -0.31 -27.02
CA TYR A 98 15.92 0.08 -26.63
C TYR A 98 15.65 1.48 -27.17
N THR A 99 15.12 1.55 -28.39
CA THR A 99 14.79 2.84 -29.00
C THR A 99 13.76 3.60 -28.14
N ASN A 100 13.90 4.92 -28.07
CA ASN A 100 12.94 5.80 -27.39
C ASN A 100 12.79 5.55 -25.88
N ILE A 101 13.85 5.08 -25.22
CA ILE A 101 13.92 5.08 -23.75
C ILE A 101 14.81 6.22 -23.25
N LYS A 102 14.54 6.70 -22.03
CA LYS A 102 15.47 7.53 -21.26
C LYS A 102 15.80 6.82 -19.94
N LEU A 103 17.03 6.33 -19.81
CA LEU A 103 17.46 5.59 -18.61
C LEU A 103 17.89 6.56 -17.50
N HIS A 104 17.32 6.39 -16.31
CA HIS A 104 17.63 7.21 -15.14
C HIS A 104 17.97 6.35 -13.92
N PHE A 105 19.06 6.70 -13.24
CA PHE A 105 19.50 6.03 -12.01
C PHE A 105 19.17 6.89 -10.79
N ILE A 106 18.48 6.33 -9.79
CA ILE A 106 18.13 7.07 -8.56
C ILE A 106 19.24 7.01 -7.50
N GLY A 107 19.76 5.82 -7.20
CA GLY A 107 20.76 5.66 -6.14
C GLY A 107 20.26 5.12 -4.79
N ILE A 108 19.19 4.31 -4.76
CA ILE A 108 18.75 3.64 -3.53
C ILE A 108 19.60 2.39 -3.28
N GLU A 109 20.31 2.39 -2.15
CA GLU A 109 21.21 1.32 -1.74
C GLU A 109 20.51 -0.04 -1.53
N ASN A 110 21.30 -1.11 -1.39
CA ASN A 110 20.77 -2.47 -1.24
C ASN A 110 20.27 -2.77 0.19
N ILE A 111 19.62 -3.92 0.33
CA ILE A 111 19.01 -4.39 1.59
C ILE A 111 20.00 -4.48 2.77
N HIS A 112 21.28 -4.76 2.51
CA HIS A 112 22.28 -4.89 3.56
C HIS A 112 22.64 -3.53 4.15
N VAL A 113 22.76 -2.50 3.30
CA VAL A 113 22.96 -1.12 3.73
C VAL A 113 21.76 -0.65 4.58
N MET A 114 20.53 -0.95 4.15
CA MET A 114 19.32 -0.55 4.88
C MET A 114 19.22 -1.22 6.26
N ARG A 115 19.56 -2.51 6.36
CA ARG A 115 19.61 -3.23 7.64
C ARG A 115 20.65 -2.61 8.60
N SER A 116 21.85 -2.33 8.11
CA SER A 116 22.88 -1.66 8.93
C SER A 116 22.47 -0.25 9.33
N SER A 117 21.79 0.48 8.46
CA SER A 117 21.28 1.82 8.72
C SER A 117 20.18 1.83 9.80
N GLN A 118 19.24 0.88 9.72
CA GLN A 118 18.18 0.75 10.74
C GLN A 118 18.75 0.40 12.11
N GLN A 119 19.72 -0.51 12.19
CA GLN A 119 20.33 -0.84 13.48
C GLN A 119 20.86 0.44 14.14
N LYS A 120 21.59 1.27 13.39
CA LYS A 120 22.12 2.54 13.92
C LYS A 120 21.03 3.53 14.33
N VAL A 121 19.91 3.63 13.60
CA VAL A 121 18.83 4.56 13.99
C VAL A 121 18.06 4.07 15.23
N ILE A 122 17.94 2.75 15.40
CA ILE A 122 17.43 2.14 16.63
C ILE A 122 18.39 2.43 17.79
N ASP A 123 19.70 2.23 17.60
CA ASP A 123 20.71 2.51 18.63
C ASP A 123 20.63 3.98 19.10
N VAL A 124 20.41 4.92 18.16
CA VAL A 124 20.17 6.35 18.48
C VAL A 124 18.91 6.56 19.30
N GLY A 125 17.82 5.85 18.97
CA GLY A 125 16.56 5.91 19.71
C GLY A 125 16.61 5.26 21.10
N GLU A 126 17.59 4.40 21.35
CA GLU A 126 17.82 3.73 22.65
C GLU A 126 18.84 4.45 23.55
N MET A 127 19.50 5.51 23.05
CA MET A 127 20.43 6.30 23.84
C MET A 127 19.74 6.91 25.07
N ARG A 128 20.32 6.70 26.26
CA ARG A 128 19.83 7.30 27.50
C ARG A 128 20.44 8.69 27.67
N PHE A 129 19.58 9.71 27.72
CA PHE A 129 19.95 11.11 27.96
C PHE A 129 21.09 11.62 27.04
N PRO A 130 21.02 11.43 25.70
CA PRO A 130 22.07 11.91 24.81
C PRO A 130 22.12 13.43 24.80
N SER A 131 23.33 13.99 24.61
CA SER A 131 23.45 15.40 24.23
C SER A 131 22.86 15.60 22.83
N MET A 132 22.43 16.83 22.49
CA MET A 132 21.93 17.14 21.15
C MET A 132 23.00 16.84 20.08
N THR A 133 24.27 17.09 20.39
CA THR A 133 25.39 16.80 19.49
C THR A 133 25.51 15.30 19.21
N ASP A 134 25.49 14.47 20.24
CA ASP A 134 25.61 13.01 20.09
C ASP A 134 24.41 12.42 19.34
N PHE A 135 23.20 12.92 19.63
CA PHE A 135 21.98 12.52 18.95
C PHE A 135 22.03 12.86 17.45
N LEU A 136 22.37 14.10 17.09
CA LEU A 136 22.45 14.53 15.69
C LEU A 136 23.56 13.79 14.94
N TYR A 137 24.73 13.61 15.57
CA TYR A 137 25.83 12.86 14.99
C TYR A 137 25.46 11.39 14.77
N GLY A 138 24.81 10.74 15.74
CA GLY A 138 24.33 9.37 15.60
C GLY A 138 23.29 9.24 14.48
N LEU A 139 22.34 10.17 14.43
CA LEU A 139 21.30 10.20 13.39
C LEU A 139 21.89 10.38 11.99
N GLU A 140 22.84 11.30 11.81
CA GLU A 140 23.53 11.50 10.53
C GLU A 140 24.33 10.24 10.12
N ASN A 141 25.09 9.65 11.06
CA ASN A 141 25.89 8.45 10.81
C ASN A 141 25.09 7.18 10.59
N SER A 142 23.82 7.15 11.00
CA SER A 142 22.90 6.09 10.62
C SER A 142 22.66 6.07 9.11
N GLY A 143 22.70 7.24 8.45
CA GLY A 143 22.31 7.42 7.05
C GLY A 143 20.80 7.21 6.80
N TRP A 144 20.01 6.96 7.84
CA TRP A 144 18.62 6.51 7.70
C TRP A 144 17.76 7.53 6.95
N LEU A 145 17.77 8.80 7.39
CA LEU A 145 17.02 9.87 6.74
C LEU A 145 17.49 10.14 5.30
N LYS A 146 18.77 9.91 4.98
CA LYS A 146 19.29 9.98 3.61
C LYS A 146 18.65 8.89 2.73
N HIS A 147 18.45 7.70 3.27
CA HIS A 147 17.79 6.61 2.53
C HIS A 147 16.29 6.85 2.35
N ILE A 148 15.59 7.33 3.39
CA ILE A 148 14.18 7.75 3.28
C ILE A 148 14.02 8.85 2.23
N LYS A 149 14.91 9.85 2.24
CA LYS A 149 14.96 10.90 1.21
C LYS A 149 15.12 10.32 -0.20
N ALA A 150 16.07 9.40 -0.41
CA ALA A 150 16.30 8.81 -1.72
C ALA A 150 15.07 8.05 -2.27
N ILE A 151 14.31 7.37 -1.39
CA ILE A 151 13.06 6.69 -1.75
C ILE A 151 11.97 7.71 -2.13
N LEU A 152 11.83 8.78 -1.34
CA LEU A 152 10.87 9.86 -1.63
C LEU A 152 11.21 10.62 -2.93
N ASP A 153 12.49 10.89 -3.19
CA ASP A 153 12.97 11.47 -4.45
C ASP A 153 12.62 10.57 -5.64
N ALA A 154 12.74 9.24 -5.49
CA ALA A 154 12.35 8.29 -6.53
C ALA A 154 10.85 8.37 -6.85
N GLY A 155 10.01 8.34 -5.81
CA GLY A 155 8.57 8.47 -5.97
C GLY A 155 8.16 9.81 -6.57
N LEU A 156 8.82 10.90 -6.16
CA LEU A 156 8.60 12.25 -6.69
C LEU A 156 9.00 12.37 -8.16
N PHE A 157 10.13 11.79 -8.56
CA PHE A 157 10.55 11.74 -9.96
C PHE A 157 9.49 11.03 -10.82
N ILE A 158 9.06 9.84 -10.40
CA ILE A 158 8.04 9.06 -11.12
C ILE A 158 6.72 9.83 -11.19
N ALA A 159 6.28 10.45 -10.08
CA ALA A 159 5.04 11.22 -10.05
C ALA A 159 5.09 12.42 -10.99
N ARG A 160 6.20 13.17 -11.05
CA ARG A 160 6.37 14.29 -11.99
C ARG A 160 6.38 13.82 -13.44
N ALA A 161 7.08 12.74 -13.76
CA ALA A 161 7.10 12.18 -15.11
C ALA A 161 5.68 11.82 -15.59
N VAL A 162 4.86 11.23 -14.72
CA VAL A 162 3.50 10.78 -15.06
C VAL A 162 2.48 11.91 -15.10
N ALA A 163 2.46 12.78 -14.09
CA ALA A 163 1.45 13.82 -13.94
C ALA A 163 1.78 15.12 -14.68
N ASP A 164 3.06 15.52 -14.69
CA ASP A 164 3.49 16.82 -15.20
C ASP A 164 3.98 16.70 -16.65
N GLU A 165 4.74 15.65 -16.97
CA GLU A 165 5.27 15.42 -18.33
C GLU A 165 4.34 14.54 -19.19
N GLY A 166 3.41 13.80 -18.59
CA GLY A 166 2.54 12.85 -19.32
C GLY A 166 3.30 11.65 -19.90
N VAL A 167 4.44 11.28 -19.30
CA VAL A 167 5.34 10.23 -19.79
C VAL A 167 5.16 8.97 -18.95
N SER A 168 5.09 7.81 -19.62
CA SER A 168 5.05 6.52 -18.93
C SER A 168 6.43 6.15 -18.36
N VAL A 169 6.44 5.38 -17.28
CA VAL A 169 7.67 5.02 -16.55
C VAL A 169 7.72 3.52 -16.31
N LEU A 170 8.82 2.87 -16.69
CA LEU A 170 9.14 1.50 -16.28
C LEU A 170 10.14 1.55 -15.12
N VAL A 171 9.74 1.06 -13.96
CA VAL A 171 10.57 1.04 -12.75
C VAL A 171 11.12 -0.35 -12.50
N HIS A 172 12.42 -0.45 -12.28
CA HIS A 172 13.03 -1.69 -11.80
C HIS A 172 14.19 -1.44 -10.85
N CYS A 173 14.72 -2.53 -10.31
CA CYS A 173 15.95 -2.58 -9.54
C CYS A 173 16.71 -3.83 -9.97
N SER A 174 17.29 -4.59 -9.03
CA SER A 174 17.77 -5.94 -9.32
C SER A 174 16.61 -6.94 -9.52
N ASP A 175 15.87 -7.28 -8.46
CA ASP A 175 14.82 -8.32 -8.52
C ASP A 175 13.39 -7.77 -8.64
N GLY A 176 13.17 -6.46 -8.52
CA GLY A 176 11.87 -5.84 -8.77
C GLY A 176 10.81 -6.00 -7.65
N TRP A 177 11.22 -6.33 -6.41
CA TRP A 177 10.30 -6.52 -5.28
C TRP A 177 10.64 -5.71 -4.01
N ASP A 178 11.80 -5.05 -3.94
CA ASP A 178 12.20 -4.23 -2.80
C ASP A 178 12.04 -2.74 -3.15
N ARG A 179 13.12 -2.09 -3.62
CA ARG A 179 13.14 -0.68 -4.05
C ARG A 179 12.09 -0.32 -5.09
N THR A 180 11.78 -1.27 -5.98
CA THR A 180 10.72 -1.09 -6.97
C THR A 180 9.35 -0.99 -6.31
N ALA A 181 9.08 -1.79 -5.26
CA ALA A 181 7.82 -1.69 -4.52
C ALA A 181 7.72 -0.36 -3.77
N GLN A 182 8.82 0.07 -3.13
CA GLN A 182 8.93 1.38 -2.47
C GLN A 182 8.61 2.52 -3.45
N ALA A 183 9.37 2.63 -4.56
CA ALA A 183 9.23 3.72 -5.52
C ALA A 183 7.84 3.76 -6.19
N CYS A 184 7.29 2.61 -6.60
CA CYS A 184 5.95 2.55 -7.21
C CYS A 184 4.84 2.93 -6.20
N SER A 185 4.97 2.48 -4.95
CA SER A 185 3.95 2.75 -3.92
C SER A 185 3.97 4.21 -3.50
N VAL A 186 5.16 4.80 -3.31
CA VAL A 186 5.29 6.24 -3.01
C VAL A 186 4.74 7.07 -4.17
N ALA A 187 5.10 6.76 -5.41
CA ALA A 187 4.54 7.44 -6.58
C ALA A 187 3.02 7.35 -6.63
N SER A 188 2.44 6.17 -6.35
CA SER A 188 0.98 5.98 -6.30
C SER A 188 0.32 6.89 -5.26
N ILE A 189 0.89 7.00 -4.05
CA ILE A 189 0.37 7.89 -2.99
C ILE A 189 0.42 9.36 -3.40
N LEU A 190 1.52 9.77 -4.03
CA LEU A 190 1.67 11.14 -4.53
C LEU A 190 0.67 11.46 -5.64
N LEU A 191 0.45 10.52 -6.55
CA LEU A 191 -0.42 10.70 -7.73
C LEU A 191 -1.92 10.65 -7.37
N ASP A 192 -2.33 9.72 -6.52
CA ASP A 192 -3.75 9.37 -6.37
C ASP A 192 -4.26 9.57 -4.93
N PRO A 193 -5.25 10.47 -4.72
CA PRO A 193 -5.91 10.65 -3.43
C PRO A 193 -6.52 9.37 -2.85
N TYR A 194 -6.93 8.41 -3.68
CA TYR A 194 -7.50 7.14 -3.22
C TYR A 194 -6.53 6.44 -2.25
N TYR A 195 -5.24 6.37 -2.57
CA TYR A 195 -4.25 5.66 -1.73
C TYR A 195 -3.90 6.40 -0.43
N ARG A 196 -4.45 7.60 -0.21
CA ARG A 196 -4.33 8.36 1.06
C ARG A 196 -5.50 8.10 2.01
N THR A 197 -6.48 7.31 1.58
CA THR A 197 -7.55 6.80 2.43
C THR A 197 -7.08 5.55 3.20
N ILE A 198 -7.71 5.23 4.33
CA ILE A 198 -7.46 4.01 5.10
C ILE A 198 -7.59 2.79 4.18
N ARG A 199 -8.70 2.70 3.44
CA ARG A 199 -8.97 1.59 2.50
C ARG A 199 -7.96 1.58 1.35
N GLY A 200 -7.62 2.74 0.81
CA GLY A 200 -6.69 2.85 -0.29
C GLY A 200 -5.29 2.40 0.09
N LEU A 201 -4.79 2.76 1.27
CA LEU A 201 -3.47 2.29 1.72
C LEU A 201 -3.46 0.77 1.93
N MET A 202 -4.53 0.18 2.49
CA MET A 202 -4.66 -1.28 2.60
C MET A 202 -4.57 -1.95 1.21
N VAL A 203 -5.32 -1.42 0.24
CA VAL A 203 -5.32 -1.94 -1.14
C VAL A 203 -3.97 -1.75 -1.82
N LEU A 204 -3.29 -0.62 -1.58
CA LEU A 204 -1.96 -0.36 -2.13
C LEU A 204 -0.94 -1.38 -1.61
N ILE A 205 -0.95 -1.67 -0.30
CA ILE A 205 -0.05 -2.66 0.31
C ILE A 205 -0.36 -4.06 -0.23
N GLU A 206 -1.63 -4.45 -0.29
CA GLU A 206 -2.05 -5.73 -0.89
C GLU A 206 -1.59 -5.86 -2.34
N ARG A 207 -1.75 -4.82 -3.15
CA ARG A 207 -1.32 -4.82 -4.54
C ARG A 207 0.20 -4.84 -4.63
N ASP A 208 0.87 -3.77 -4.24
CA ASP A 208 2.26 -3.50 -4.62
C ASP A 208 3.31 -4.27 -3.82
N TRP A 209 2.91 -4.81 -2.66
CA TRP A 209 3.79 -5.55 -1.77
C TRP A 209 3.39 -7.02 -1.68
N VAL A 210 2.16 -7.30 -1.24
CA VAL A 210 1.72 -8.68 -1.01
C VAL A 210 1.59 -9.42 -2.34
N SER A 211 0.81 -8.89 -3.30
CA SER A 211 0.51 -9.55 -4.57
C SER A 211 1.71 -9.59 -5.52
N PHE A 212 2.45 -8.49 -5.62
CA PHE A 212 3.67 -8.41 -6.44
C PHE A 212 4.87 -9.18 -5.84
N GLY A 213 4.73 -9.80 -4.67
CA GLY A 213 5.70 -10.76 -4.14
C GLY A 213 6.91 -10.12 -3.48
N HIS A 214 6.71 -9.10 -2.66
CA HIS A 214 7.69 -8.71 -1.67
C HIS A 214 7.91 -9.88 -0.69
N LYS A 215 9.18 -10.17 -0.39
CA LYS A 215 9.59 -11.35 0.38
C LYS A 215 9.43 -11.13 1.89
N PHE A 216 8.20 -10.93 2.36
CA PHE A 216 7.94 -10.58 3.77
C PHE A 216 8.60 -11.56 4.75
N SER A 217 8.38 -12.87 4.58
CA SER A 217 8.94 -13.86 5.50
C SER A 217 10.47 -13.79 5.60
N HIS A 218 11.17 -13.54 4.49
CA HIS A 218 12.63 -13.37 4.50
C HIS A 218 13.07 -12.02 5.06
N ARG A 219 12.37 -10.93 4.71
CA ARG A 219 12.77 -9.56 5.06
C ARG A 219 12.55 -9.25 6.54
N TYR A 220 11.54 -9.86 7.16
CA TYR A 220 11.15 -9.59 8.55
C TYR A 220 11.36 -10.78 9.48
N GLY A 221 12.08 -11.81 9.02
CA GLY A 221 12.50 -12.93 9.87
C GLY A 221 11.35 -13.71 10.50
N HIS A 222 10.26 -13.95 9.76
CA HIS A 222 9.10 -14.72 10.27
C HIS A 222 9.44 -16.18 10.57
N LEU A 223 10.51 -16.69 9.97
CA LEU A 223 11.06 -18.03 10.13
C LEU A 223 12.56 -17.93 10.32
N ASP A 224 13.18 -18.99 10.83
CA ASP A 224 14.63 -19.12 10.89
C ASP A 224 15.21 -19.28 9.47
N GLY A 225 15.65 -18.17 8.88
CA GLY A 225 16.16 -18.07 7.52
C GLY A 225 17.53 -17.37 7.48
N ASP A 226 18.06 -17.11 6.28
CA ASP A 226 19.35 -16.42 6.15
C ASP A 226 19.28 -14.99 6.75
N PRO A 227 20.03 -14.68 7.82
CA PRO A 227 20.02 -13.35 8.43
C PRO A 227 20.43 -12.25 7.45
N LYS A 228 21.15 -12.58 6.36
CA LYS A 228 21.53 -11.64 5.28
C LYS A 228 20.36 -11.14 4.45
N GLU A 229 19.25 -11.88 4.41
CA GLU A 229 18.03 -11.50 3.70
C GLU A 229 17.12 -10.57 4.50
N VAL A 230 17.33 -10.44 5.82
CA VAL A 230 16.54 -9.55 6.70
C VAL A 230 16.86 -8.09 6.37
N SER A 231 15.83 -7.27 6.21
CA SER A 231 15.97 -5.84 5.88
C SER A 231 14.63 -5.09 6.00
N PRO A 232 14.64 -3.84 6.50
CA PRO A 232 13.43 -3.07 6.81
C PRO A 232 12.85 -2.32 5.61
N VAL A 233 12.61 -3.04 4.51
CA VAL A 233 12.25 -2.43 3.23
C VAL A 233 10.86 -1.78 3.29
N ILE A 234 9.87 -2.44 3.87
CA ILE A 234 8.53 -1.86 4.01
C ILE A 234 8.49 -0.82 5.12
N ASP A 235 9.29 -0.93 6.16
CA ASP A 235 9.39 0.05 7.24
C ASP A 235 9.78 1.41 6.65
N GLN A 236 10.76 1.44 5.74
CA GLN A 236 11.14 2.63 5.00
C GLN A 236 9.99 3.20 4.17
N PHE A 237 9.16 2.36 3.56
CA PHE A 237 7.97 2.82 2.83
C PHE A 237 6.94 3.42 3.78
N VAL A 238 6.63 2.74 4.88
CA VAL A 238 5.68 3.23 5.89
C VAL A 238 6.18 4.56 6.48
N GLU A 239 7.48 4.70 6.71
CA GLU A 239 8.07 5.98 7.12
C GLU A 239 7.99 7.04 6.02
N CYS A 240 8.19 6.71 4.74
CA CYS A 240 7.93 7.67 3.66
C CYS A 240 6.48 8.18 3.70
N VAL A 241 5.50 7.32 3.99
CA VAL A 241 4.09 7.73 4.17
C VAL A 241 3.95 8.65 5.39
N TRP A 242 4.62 8.32 6.50
CA TRP A 242 4.63 9.18 7.69
C TRP A 242 5.24 10.57 7.40
N GLN A 243 6.39 10.64 6.73
CA GLN A 243 7.01 11.92 6.32
C GLN A 243 6.08 12.75 5.43
N LEU A 244 5.33 12.11 4.52
CA LEU A 244 4.33 12.79 3.72
C LEU A 244 3.15 13.29 4.57
N SER A 245 2.68 12.51 5.54
CA SER A 245 1.60 12.94 6.45
C SER A 245 2.03 14.12 7.33
N GLU A 246 3.31 14.20 7.69
CA GLU A 246 3.89 15.34 8.40
C GLU A 246 3.95 16.61 7.54
N GLN A 247 4.25 16.49 6.24
CA GLN A 247 4.26 17.62 5.31
C GLN A 247 2.86 18.04 4.84
N PHE A 248 1.91 17.10 4.81
CA PHE A 248 0.53 17.32 4.36
C PHE A 248 -0.51 16.84 5.41
N PRO A 249 -0.65 17.54 6.55
CA PRO A 249 -1.45 17.05 7.68
C PRO A 249 -2.93 16.81 7.40
N CYS A 250 -3.48 17.41 6.34
CA CYS A 250 -4.89 17.28 5.97
C CYS A 250 -5.15 16.28 4.82
N ALA A 251 -4.10 15.77 4.15
CA ALA A 251 -4.23 15.00 2.91
C ALA A 251 -4.48 13.50 3.13
N PHE A 252 -4.23 12.99 4.33
CA PHE A 252 -4.34 11.57 4.68
C PHE A 252 -5.51 11.33 5.63
N GLU A 253 -6.36 10.34 5.31
CA GLU A 253 -7.50 9.94 6.13
C GLU A 253 -7.04 9.26 7.42
N PHE A 254 -5.89 8.59 7.38
CA PHE A 254 -5.34 7.88 8.53
C PHE A 254 -4.33 8.73 9.31
N ASN A 255 -4.20 8.42 10.59
CA ASN A 255 -3.21 9.00 11.50
C ASN A 255 -1.98 8.09 11.68
N GLU A 256 -1.01 8.54 12.48
CA GLU A 256 0.22 7.80 12.79
C GLU A 256 -0.05 6.41 13.39
N ARG A 257 -1.08 6.26 14.24
CA ARG A 257 -1.40 4.98 14.89
C ARG A 257 -1.73 3.88 13.88
N PHE A 258 -2.35 4.23 12.76
CA PHE A 258 -2.62 3.28 11.69
C PHE A 258 -1.32 2.72 11.08
N LEU A 259 -0.35 3.59 10.83
CA LEU A 259 0.95 3.21 10.28
C LEU A 259 1.74 2.32 11.26
N VAL A 260 1.72 2.67 12.55
CA VAL A 260 2.33 1.86 13.63
C VAL A 260 1.64 0.51 13.79
N ALA A 261 0.31 0.45 13.66
CA ALA A 261 -0.46 -0.80 13.72
C ALA A 261 -0.12 -1.73 12.55
N ILE A 262 -0.04 -1.19 11.33
CA ILE A 262 0.43 -1.94 10.15
C ILE A 262 1.84 -2.49 10.39
N HIS A 263 2.77 -1.64 10.82
CA HIS A 263 4.14 -2.04 11.15
C HIS A 263 4.14 -3.19 12.17
N THR A 264 3.39 -3.05 13.26
CA THR A 264 3.29 -4.08 14.31
C THR A 264 2.82 -5.43 13.75
N HIS A 265 1.80 -5.44 12.90
CA HIS A 265 1.25 -6.67 12.33
C HIS A 265 2.08 -7.27 11.19
N ILE A 266 3.02 -6.51 10.61
CA ILE A 266 4.04 -7.07 9.70
C ILE A 266 4.97 -8.01 10.47
N TYR A 267 5.33 -7.68 11.71
CA TYR A 267 6.23 -8.48 12.54
C TYR A 267 5.52 -9.53 13.40
N SER A 268 4.28 -9.28 13.83
CA SER A 268 3.63 -10.12 14.84
C SER A 268 3.22 -11.52 14.38
N CYS A 269 3.12 -11.75 13.06
CA CYS A 269 2.61 -12.99 12.46
C CYS A 269 1.22 -13.41 12.96
N GLN A 270 0.45 -12.51 13.58
CA GLN A 270 -0.89 -12.79 14.11
C GLN A 270 -1.91 -13.06 13.00
N TYR A 271 -1.69 -12.48 11.81
CA TYR A 271 -2.54 -12.61 10.64
C TYR A 271 -1.74 -13.22 9.47
N GLY A 272 -2.46 -13.85 8.53
CA GLY A 272 -1.84 -14.44 7.34
C GLY A 272 -1.45 -13.44 6.26
N THR A 273 -1.86 -12.17 6.39
CA THR A 273 -1.68 -11.12 5.37
C THR A 273 -0.23 -11.01 4.89
N PHE A 274 0.72 -11.01 5.82
CA PHE A 274 2.14 -10.80 5.51
C PHE A 274 2.99 -12.07 5.54
N LEU A 275 2.39 -13.26 5.71
CA LEU A 275 3.15 -14.51 5.72
C LEU A 275 3.58 -14.93 4.31
N GLY A 276 4.72 -15.62 4.21
CA GLY A 276 5.30 -16.09 2.94
C GLY A 276 5.90 -14.99 2.06
N ASN A 277 6.49 -15.38 0.93
CA ASN A 277 7.27 -14.47 0.08
C ASN A 277 6.62 -14.15 -1.27
N CYS A 278 5.60 -14.90 -1.67
CA CYS A 278 4.85 -14.63 -2.89
C CYS A 278 3.44 -15.22 -2.84
N GLN A 279 2.55 -14.77 -3.74
CA GLN A 279 1.18 -15.27 -3.81
C GLN A 279 1.08 -16.78 -4.08
N LYS A 280 2.06 -17.36 -4.81
CA LYS A 280 2.11 -18.81 -5.00
C LYS A 280 2.29 -19.53 -3.66
N GLU A 281 3.29 -19.15 -2.86
CA GLU A 281 3.52 -19.75 -1.54
C GLU A 281 2.31 -19.59 -0.61
N ARG A 282 1.65 -18.42 -0.61
CA ARG A 282 0.45 -18.19 0.22
C ARG A 282 -0.71 -19.10 -0.14
N ARG A 283 -0.90 -19.40 -1.43
CA ARG A 283 -1.89 -20.38 -1.90
C ARG A 283 -1.50 -21.81 -1.54
N ASP A 284 -0.24 -22.17 -1.73
CA ASP A 284 0.25 -23.52 -1.41
C ASP A 284 0.12 -23.81 0.10
N MET A 285 0.33 -22.80 0.96
CA MET A 285 0.12 -22.89 2.42
C MET A 285 -1.36 -22.79 2.85
N ARG A 286 -2.27 -22.50 1.91
CA ARG A 286 -3.71 -22.27 2.15
C ARG A 286 -4.00 -21.19 3.19
N LEU A 287 -3.26 -20.09 3.16
CA LEU A 287 -3.42 -19.02 4.17
C LEU A 287 -4.84 -18.43 4.20
N GLY A 288 -5.48 -18.30 3.04
CA GLY A 288 -6.87 -17.81 2.96
C GLY A 288 -7.90 -18.70 3.64
N GLU A 289 -7.58 -19.97 3.88
CA GLU A 289 -8.46 -20.93 4.57
C GLU A 289 -8.06 -21.12 6.04
N ARG A 290 -6.77 -20.93 6.34
CA ARG A 290 -6.17 -21.30 7.65
C ARG A 290 -5.90 -20.11 8.56
N THR A 291 -6.02 -18.89 8.05
CA THR A 291 -5.68 -17.66 8.78
C THR A 291 -6.68 -16.55 8.45
N HIS A 292 -6.69 -15.50 9.28
CA HIS A 292 -7.45 -14.29 9.01
C HIS A 292 -6.56 -13.20 8.38
N SER A 293 -7.19 -12.28 7.65
CA SER A 293 -6.54 -11.05 7.20
C SER A 293 -6.56 -10.00 8.30
N VAL A 294 -5.54 -9.15 8.35
CA VAL A 294 -5.44 -8.01 9.28
C VAL A 294 -6.43 -6.88 8.92
N TRP A 295 -6.80 -6.74 7.65
CA TRP A 295 -7.57 -5.58 7.18
C TRP A 295 -8.97 -5.45 7.79
N PRO A 296 -9.77 -6.53 7.93
CA PRO A 296 -11.07 -6.44 8.58
C PRO A 296 -10.99 -5.94 10.03
N GLU A 297 -9.95 -6.34 10.78
CA GLU A 297 -9.77 -5.88 12.16
C GLU A 297 -9.42 -4.39 12.20
N LEU A 298 -8.44 -3.96 11.41
CA LEU A 298 -8.08 -2.54 11.35
C LEU A 298 -9.23 -1.66 10.83
N TRP A 299 -10.08 -2.21 9.95
CA TRP A 299 -11.26 -1.50 9.45
C TRP A 299 -12.37 -1.37 10.50
N LYS A 300 -12.56 -2.41 11.31
CA LYS A 300 -13.49 -2.39 12.44
C LYS A 300 -13.12 -1.29 13.43
N GLU A 301 -11.83 -1.14 13.71
CA GLU A 301 -11.29 -0.11 14.60
C GLU A 301 -10.93 1.21 13.89
N ARG A 302 -11.41 1.46 12.66
CA ARG A 302 -10.99 2.64 11.86
C ARG A 302 -11.18 4.00 12.54
N ALA A 303 -12.09 4.12 13.51
CA ALA A 303 -12.31 5.36 14.24
C ALA A 303 -11.04 5.85 14.97
N GLN A 304 -10.30 4.95 15.65
CA GLN A 304 -9.03 5.32 16.32
C GLN A 304 -7.88 5.62 15.34
N TYR A 305 -8.04 5.19 14.09
CA TYR A 305 -7.06 5.41 13.02
C TYR A 305 -7.36 6.63 12.17
N THR A 306 -8.51 7.26 12.34
CA THR A 306 -8.92 8.40 11.53
C THR A 306 -8.17 9.66 11.97
N ASN A 307 -7.64 10.39 11.00
CA ASN A 307 -7.06 11.70 11.19
C ASN A 307 -8.17 12.76 11.29
N PRO A 308 -8.32 13.47 12.44
CA PRO A 308 -9.38 14.47 12.59
C PRO A 308 -9.21 15.68 11.67
N LEU A 309 -7.99 15.91 11.15
CA LEU A 309 -7.69 17.00 10.21
C LEU A 309 -7.91 16.63 8.75
N TYR A 310 -8.26 15.37 8.46
CA TYR A 310 -8.50 14.94 7.08
C TYR A 310 -9.66 15.72 6.45
N ARG A 311 -9.42 16.27 5.25
CA ARG A 311 -10.42 17.05 4.52
C ARG A 311 -10.52 16.55 3.09
N ALA A 312 -11.43 15.62 2.83
CA ALA A 312 -11.60 14.99 1.53
C ALA A 312 -11.75 15.99 0.37
N GLU A 313 -12.51 17.08 0.56
CA GLU A 313 -12.84 18.03 -0.52
C GLU A 313 -11.85 19.19 -0.67
N GLN A 314 -10.78 19.25 0.14
CA GLN A 314 -9.80 20.32 -0.01
C GLN A 314 -8.82 20.06 -1.16
N SER A 315 -8.42 21.14 -1.84
CA SER A 315 -7.41 21.11 -2.90
C SER A 315 -6.07 20.50 -2.47
N GLN A 316 -5.70 20.59 -1.19
CA GLN A 316 -4.48 19.95 -0.66
C GLN A 316 -4.61 18.43 -0.52
N SER A 317 -5.83 17.92 -0.36
CA SER A 317 -6.14 16.49 -0.27
C SER A 317 -6.47 15.88 -1.63
N GLN A 318 -6.84 16.73 -2.59
CA GLN A 318 -7.15 16.38 -3.97
C GLN A 318 -5.93 16.58 -4.89
N GLY A 319 -5.87 15.82 -5.97
CA GLY A 319 -4.78 15.92 -6.96
C GLY A 319 -3.41 15.48 -6.45
N VAL A 320 -2.35 15.82 -7.19
CA VAL A 320 -0.99 15.30 -7.00
C VAL A 320 -0.24 16.04 -5.88
N LEU A 321 0.32 15.30 -4.91
CA LEU A 321 1.16 15.86 -3.86
C LEU A 321 2.58 16.12 -4.37
N ARG A 322 3.12 17.30 -4.06
CA ARG A 322 4.52 17.68 -4.37
C ARG A 322 5.30 17.98 -3.08
N PRO A 323 5.83 16.96 -2.38
CA PRO A 323 6.63 17.15 -1.16
C PRO A 323 7.89 17.96 -1.43
N ASN A 324 8.35 18.69 -0.40
CA ASN A 324 9.68 19.27 -0.39
C ASN A 324 10.67 18.24 0.15
N THR A 325 11.66 17.87 -0.66
CA THR A 325 12.67 16.86 -0.31
C THR A 325 14.01 17.46 0.11
N THR A 326 14.06 18.75 0.49
CA THR A 326 15.24 19.32 1.15
C THR A 326 15.55 18.60 2.47
N PRO A 327 16.82 18.33 2.82
CA PRO A 327 17.16 17.49 3.98
C PRO A 327 16.54 17.91 5.32
N TYR A 328 16.38 19.21 5.56
CA TYR A 328 15.78 19.73 6.80
C TYR A 328 14.27 19.43 6.96
N CYS A 329 13.61 18.96 5.90
CA CYS A 329 12.20 18.54 5.97
C CYS A 329 12.02 17.12 6.52
N PHE A 330 13.09 16.34 6.63
CA PHE A 330 13.04 14.95 7.11
C PHE A 330 13.25 14.92 8.61
N LYS A 331 12.30 14.34 9.32
CA LYS A 331 12.34 14.19 10.78
C LYS A 331 12.62 12.75 11.15
N MET A 332 13.27 12.49 12.28
CA MET A 332 13.31 11.13 12.84
C MET A 332 11.92 10.77 13.36
N TRP A 333 11.40 9.61 12.94
CA TRP A 333 10.10 9.12 13.40
C TRP A 333 10.18 8.59 14.84
N LYS A 334 10.03 9.49 15.81
CA LYS A 334 10.12 9.17 17.24
C LYS A 334 9.10 8.12 17.68
N GLY A 335 7.87 8.18 17.18
CA GLY A 335 6.82 7.21 17.54
C GLY A 335 7.17 5.77 17.20
N LEU A 336 8.03 5.55 16.19
CA LEU A 336 8.51 4.23 15.81
C LEU A 336 9.83 3.85 16.51
N TYR A 337 10.80 4.77 16.56
CA TYR A 337 12.18 4.46 16.98
C TYR A 337 12.54 4.85 18.41
N ASN A 338 11.73 5.67 19.11
CA ASN A 338 12.04 6.10 20.49
C ASN A 338 11.38 5.16 21.51
N HIS A 339 12.04 4.04 21.83
CA HIS A 339 11.52 3.06 22.80
C HIS A 339 11.77 3.45 24.26
N ALA A 340 12.73 4.35 24.53
CA ALA A 340 13.12 4.74 25.88
C ALA A 340 12.01 5.53 26.63
N GLU A 341 11.12 6.22 25.92
CA GLU A 341 10.04 7.03 26.51
C GLU A 341 8.75 6.24 26.86
N LYS A 342 8.67 4.94 26.51
CA LYS A 342 7.48 4.10 26.77
C LYS A 342 7.14 3.93 28.26
N SER A 343 8.03 4.33 29.18
CA SER A 343 7.85 4.26 30.64
C SER A 343 7.04 5.42 31.23
N THR A 344 6.69 6.44 30.45
CA THR A 344 5.83 7.54 30.88
C THR A 344 4.42 7.31 30.31
N PRO A 345 3.33 7.51 31.06
CA PRO A 345 1.98 7.40 30.49
C PRO A 345 1.90 8.26 29.22
N PRO A 346 1.26 7.77 28.15
CA PRO A 346 1.26 8.47 26.87
C PRO A 346 0.71 9.87 27.10
N ARG A 347 1.56 10.89 26.92
CA ARG A 347 1.06 12.26 26.79
C ARG A 347 0.03 12.23 25.67
N GLN A 348 -1.18 12.73 25.94
CA GLN A 348 -2.25 12.82 24.94
C GLN A 348 -1.65 13.41 23.67
N SER A 349 -1.73 12.68 22.56
CA SER A 349 -1.17 13.18 21.31
C SER A 349 -1.98 14.42 20.89
N PRO A 350 -1.38 15.39 20.18
CA PRO A 350 -2.14 16.51 19.63
C PRO A 350 -3.36 16.06 18.81
N ALA A 351 -3.26 14.89 18.15
CA ALA A 351 -4.38 14.27 17.42
C ALA A 351 -5.51 13.80 18.35
N ASP A 352 -5.20 13.27 19.54
CA ASP A 352 -6.23 12.90 20.53
C ASP A 352 -6.97 14.14 21.01
N PHE A 353 -6.24 15.19 21.38
CA PHE A 353 -6.84 16.46 21.81
C PHE A 353 -7.73 17.05 20.72
N LEU A 354 -7.25 17.08 19.47
CA LEU A 354 -8.05 17.54 18.33
C LEU A 354 -9.28 16.67 18.08
N SER A 355 -9.20 15.36 18.32
CA SER A 355 -10.34 14.46 18.18
C SER A 355 -11.38 14.74 19.26
N THR A 356 -10.96 14.91 20.52
CA THR A 356 -11.85 15.29 21.63
C THR A 356 -12.51 16.64 21.37
N VAL A 357 -11.75 17.67 20.98
CA VAL A 357 -12.29 18.99 20.64
C VAL A 357 -13.28 18.91 19.48
N ARG A 358 -13.03 18.04 18.49
CA ARG A 358 -13.93 17.83 17.36
C ARG A 358 -15.24 17.14 17.79
N GLU A 359 -15.16 16.14 18.65
CA GLU A 359 -16.32 15.44 19.23
C GLU A 359 -17.17 16.40 20.08
N GLU A 360 -16.53 17.17 20.96
CA GLU A 360 -17.21 18.22 21.75
C GLU A 360 -17.87 19.27 20.86
N SER A 361 -17.17 19.72 19.81
CA SER A 361 -17.73 20.67 18.84
C SER A 361 -18.96 20.10 18.12
N GLN A 362 -18.96 18.80 17.78
CA GLN A 362 -20.10 18.14 17.16
C GLN A 362 -21.29 18.03 18.11
N GLN A 363 -21.05 17.67 19.38
CA GLN A 363 -22.09 17.60 20.40
C GLN A 363 -22.74 18.96 20.64
N LEU A 364 -21.93 20.02 20.73
CA LEU A 364 -22.41 21.39 20.88
C LEU A 364 -23.22 21.87 19.66
N GLU A 365 -22.80 21.52 18.45
CA GLU A 365 -23.55 21.83 17.21
C GLU A 365 -24.92 21.12 17.18
N GLU A 366 -24.98 19.86 17.62
CA GLU A 366 -26.23 19.08 17.68
C GLU A 366 -27.16 19.62 18.77
N GLU A 367 -26.62 20.00 19.92
CA GLU A 367 -27.38 20.62 21.00
C GLU A 367 -27.92 21.99 20.59
N LEU A 368 -27.12 22.82 19.90
CA LEU A 368 -27.57 24.09 19.34
C LEU A 368 -28.73 23.89 18.35
N ALA A 369 -28.65 22.89 17.47
CA ALA A 369 -29.72 22.58 16.53
C ALA A 369 -31.01 22.16 17.24
N ASN A 370 -30.92 21.30 18.26
CA ASN A 370 -32.08 20.89 19.07
C ASN A 370 -32.70 22.08 19.83
N GLN A 371 -31.86 22.98 20.35
CA GLN A 371 -32.34 24.19 21.04
C GLN A 371 -33.04 25.15 20.07
N GLN A 372 -32.50 25.35 18.87
CA GLN A 372 -33.12 26.17 17.83
C GLN A 372 -34.49 25.62 17.41
N GLU A 373 -34.61 24.30 17.26
CA GLU A 373 -35.87 23.65 16.92
C GLU A 373 -36.92 23.81 18.05
N ARG A 374 -36.50 23.69 19.32
CA ARG A 374 -37.35 23.96 20.48
C ARG A 374 -37.81 25.42 20.57
N ILE A 375 -36.92 26.37 20.30
CA ILE A 375 -37.26 27.81 20.31
C ILE A 375 -38.31 28.08 19.23
N ALA A 376 -38.12 27.59 18.01
CA ALA A 376 -39.08 27.78 16.93
C ALA A 376 -40.45 27.15 17.24
N ALA A 377 -40.49 25.99 17.88
CA ALA A 377 -41.73 25.36 18.32
C ALA A 377 -42.49 26.18 19.38
N LEU A 378 -41.78 26.97 20.19
CA LEU A 378 -42.37 27.83 21.24
C LEU A 378 -42.76 29.22 20.73
N THR A 379 -42.02 29.78 19.77
CA THR A 379 -42.25 31.14 19.25
C THR A 379 -43.21 31.19 18.06
N GLY A 380 -43.51 30.05 17.43
CA GLY A 380 -44.42 29.98 16.27
C GLY A 380 -43.84 30.55 14.97
N GLU A 381 -42.57 30.96 14.98
CA GLU A 381 -41.85 31.44 13.80
C GLU A 381 -41.27 30.25 13.02
N PRO A 382 -41.45 30.19 11.69
CA PRO A 382 -40.94 29.09 10.88
C PRO A 382 -39.41 29.12 10.84
N ILE A 383 -38.79 27.97 11.11
CA ILE A 383 -37.34 27.78 10.97
C ILE A 383 -36.95 28.08 9.52
N THR A 384 -36.12 29.10 9.30
CA THR A 384 -35.44 29.33 8.02
C THR A 384 -34.38 28.25 7.81
N TRP A 385 -34.82 27.10 7.27
CA TRP A 385 -33.97 25.94 7.01
C TRP A 385 -32.80 26.23 6.06
N GLU A 386 -32.79 27.35 5.34
CA GLU A 386 -31.69 27.75 4.44
C GLU A 386 -30.37 28.05 5.16
N GLU A 387 -30.38 28.56 6.41
CA GLU A 387 -29.14 28.82 7.18
C GLU A 387 -28.61 27.56 7.87
N VAL A 388 -29.50 26.70 8.37
CA VAL A 388 -29.15 25.41 9.01
C VAL A 388 -28.65 24.41 7.97
N LEU A 389 -29.27 24.38 6.77
CA LEU A 389 -28.80 23.55 5.66
C LEU A 389 -27.46 24.04 5.12
N ARG A 390 -27.23 25.35 4.95
CA ARG A 390 -25.90 25.86 4.52
C ARG A 390 -24.75 25.45 5.46
N ARG A 391 -25.03 25.32 6.77
CA ARG A 391 -24.06 24.81 7.76
C ARG A 391 -23.92 23.27 7.75
N ARG A 392 -24.98 22.54 7.40
CA ARG A 392 -24.95 21.07 7.22
C ARG A 392 -24.38 20.63 5.87
N THR A 393 -24.56 21.40 4.80
CA THR A 393 -24.13 21.08 3.42
C THR A 393 -22.70 21.50 3.12
N SER A 394 -22.04 22.26 3.99
CA SER A 394 -20.59 22.48 3.93
C SER A 394 -19.77 21.29 4.43
N ARG A 395 -20.44 20.18 4.80
CA ARG A 395 -19.81 18.90 5.13
C ARG A 395 -20.27 17.81 4.16
N PRO A 396 -19.35 17.08 3.50
CA PRO A 396 -19.73 15.89 2.76
C PRO A 396 -20.32 14.87 3.73
N ARG A 397 -21.48 14.30 3.37
CA ARG A 397 -21.90 13.01 3.92
C ARG A 397 -20.77 12.00 3.62
N PRO A 398 -20.42 11.10 4.55
CA PRO A 398 -19.52 10.00 4.18
C PRO A 398 -20.15 9.28 2.99
N PRO A 399 -19.43 9.07 1.88
CA PRO A 399 -19.98 8.29 0.78
C PRO A 399 -20.37 6.93 1.36
N HIS A 400 -21.61 6.53 1.10
CA HIS A 400 -22.02 5.15 1.29
C HIS A 400 -20.98 4.26 0.62
N CYS A 401 -20.54 3.29 1.42
CA CYS A 401 -19.56 2.26 1.18
C CYS A 401 -19.31 1.97 -0.30
N GLY A 402 -18.06 2.17 -0.72
CA GLY A 402 -17.49 1.30 -1.75
C GLY A 402 -17.63 -0.17 -1.32
N PRO A 403 -17.55 -1.11 -2.27
CA PRO A 403 -17.79 -2.53 -1.99
C PRO A 403 -16.92 -3.02 -0.83
N ASP A 404 -17.40 -4.06 -0.15
CA ASP A 404 -16.73 -4.72 0.98
C ASP A 404 -15.21 -4.84 0.79
N PRO A 405 -14.41 -4.80 1.88
CA PRO A 405 -12.97 -5.03 1.79
C PRO A 405 -12.69 -6.32 0.99
N PRO A 406 -11.57 -6.40 0.26
CA PRO A 406 -11.29 -7.55 -0.59
C PRO A 406 -11.27 -8.84 0.25
N CYS A 407 -12.38 -9.58 0.22
CA CYS A 407 -12.38 -11.00 0.53
C CYS A 407 -11.66 -11.70 -0.64
N LEU A 408 -10.82 -12.68 -0.32
CA LEU A 408 -10.19 -13.53 -1.32
C LEU A 408 -11.28 -14.17 -2.19
N ILE A 409 -11.48 -13.63 -3.39
CA ILE A 409 -12.42 -14.18 -4.37
C ILE A 409 -11.89 -15.56 -4.77
N GLN A 410 -12.58 -16.61 -4.32
CA GLN A 410 -12.46 -17.94 -4.89
C GLN A 410 -12.99 -17.89 -6.33
N THR A 411 -12.10 -17.81 -7.31
CA THR A 411 -12.47 -18.11 -8.70
C THR A 411 -12.75 -19.60 -8.81
N GLN A 412 -14.02 -20.01 -8.76
CA GLN A 412 -14.42 -21.32 -9.26
C GLN A 412 -14.42 -21.30 -10.80
N PRO A 413 -13.97 -22.37 -11.48
CA PRO A 413 -14.03 -22.43 -12.93
C PRO A 413 -15.47 -22.56 -13.42
N ALA A 414 -15.86 -21.71 -14.36
CA ALA A 414 -17.17 -21.72 -15.00
C ALA A 414 -17.41 -23.04 -15.77
N ALA A 415 -18.49 -23.75 -15.42
CA ALA A 415 -19.01 -24.86 -16.21
C ALA A 415 -19.66 -24.33 -17.51
N PRO A 416 -19.63 -25.10 -18.62
CA PRO A 416 -20.17 -24.64 -19.90
C PRO A 416 -21.71 -24.62 -19.88
N PRO A 417 -22.37 -23.78 -20.72
CA PRO A 417 -23.81 -23.60 -20.67
C PRO A 417 -24.54 -24.83 -21.22
N ARG A 418 -25.47 -25.38 -20.42
CA ARG A 418 -26.44 -26.37 -20.89
C ARG A 418 -27.49 -25.69 -21.76
N ARG A 419 -27.71 -26.25 -22.95
CA ARG A 419 -28.78 -25.86 -23.88
C ARG A 419 -30.15 -26.05 -23.24
N LEU A 420 -30.98 -25.00 -23.29
CA LEU A 420 -32.42 -25.07 -23.08
C LEU A 420 -33.05 -25.89 -24.20
N SER A 421 -33.82 -26.92 -23.84
CA SER A 421 -34.78 -27.57 -24.75
C SER A 421 -36.17 -27.47 -24.12
N LEU A 422 -37.15 -27.19 -24.98
CA LEU A 422 -38.50 -26.77 -24.65
C LEU A 422 -39.33 -27.85 -23.96
N CYS A 423 -40.29 -27.35 -23.19
CA CYS A 423 -41.36 -28.06 -22.51
C CYS A 423 -42.19 -29.00 -23.41
N SER A 424 -42.58 -30.13 -22.83
CA SER A 424 -43.94 -30.69 -22.98
C SER A 424 -44.30 -31.50 -21.72
N ARG A 425 -45.29 -30.97 -20.96
CA ARG A 425 -46.12 -31.66 -19.94
C ARG A 425 -47.05 -32.69 -20.62
N PRO A 426 -47.77 -33.60 -19.92
CA PRO A 426 -48.39 -33.53 -18.57
C PRO A 426 -48.15 -34.80 -17.71
N GLY A 427 -48.58 -34.99 -16.46
CA GLY A 427 -49.48 -34.34 -15.51
C GLY A 427 -49.60 -35.24 -14.25
N VAL A 428 -50.48 -34.88 -13.31
CA VAL A 428 -50.85 -35.59 -12.06
C VAL A 428 -49.77 -35.50 -10.96
N GLY A 429 -50.02 -35.13 -9.70
CA GLY A 429 -51.23 -34.87 -8.93
C GLY A 429 -50.90 -35.14 -7.45
N SER A 430 -51.65 -34.48 -6.57
CA SER A 430 -51.79 -34.77 -5.13
C SER A 430 -51.00 -33.93 -4.11
N ARG A 431 -51.82 -33.44 -3.19
CA ARG A 431 -51.58 -32.63 -2.00
C ARG A 431 -50.93 -33.45 -0.89
N ARG A 432 -50.22 -32.78 0.03
CA ARG A 432 -50.53 -32.85 1.48
C ARG A 432 -49.70 -31.84 2.26
N LEU A 433 -50.43 -31.00 3.01
CA LEU A 433 -50.00 -30.31 4.21
C LEU A 433 -49.61 -31.33 5.30
N LEU A 434 -48.63 -31.01 6.14
CA LEU A 434 -48.79 -31.09 7.59
C LEU A 434 -47.67 -30.35 8.34
N HIS A 435 -48.07 -29.93 9.53
CA HIS A 435 -47.58 -28.89 10.42
C HIS A 435 -46.91 -29.54 11.66
N CYS A 436 -46.21 -28.73 12.46
CA CYS A 436 -45.85 -28.96 13.89
C CYS A 436 -44.74 -30.00 14.18
N CYS A 437 -43.92 -29.91 15.23
CA CYS A 437 -43.67 -28.93 16.29
C CYS A 437 -42.41 -29.38 17.08
N LEU A 438 -41.63 -28.40 17.56
CA LEU A 438 -41.06 -28.26 18.92
C LEU A 438 -40.40 -29.43 19.72
N ARG A 439 -39.23 -29.05 20.29
CA ARG A 439 -38.73 -29.18 21.69
C ARG A 439 -37.75 -30.30 22.10
N GLY A 440 -36.77 -29.87 22.91
CA GLY A 440 -36.05 -30.60 23.98
C GLY A 440 -34.56 -30.82 23.68
N GLN A 441 -33.56 -30.12 24.26
CA GLN A 441 -33.06 -30.15 25.65
C GLN A 441 -32.99 -31.59 26.20
N ARG A 442 -31.91 -32.16 26.76
CA ARG A 442 -30.67 -31.66 27.41
C ARG A 442 -29.73 -32.91 27.70
N PRO A 443 -28.62 -32.83 28.49
CA PRO A 443 -27.30 -33.45 28.23
C PRO A 443 -26.89 -34.57 29.22
N TRP A 444 -25.76 -35.24 28.94
CA TRP A 444 -24.93 -36.08 29.85
C TRP A 444 -23.51 -36.11 29.25
N CYS A 445 -22.37 -36.32 29.92
CA CYS A 445 -21.85 -36.11 31.27
C CYS A 445 -20.34 -36.42 31.16
N LEU A 446 -19.59 -35.85 32.10
CA LEU A 446 -18.16 -35.98 32.44
C LEU A 446 -17.49 -37.37 32.33
N ALA A 447 -16.22 -37.38 31.90
CA ALA A 447 -15.03 -38.04 32.48
C ALA A 447 -13.88 -37.89 31.44
N GLY A 448 -12.63 -37.52 31.72
CA GLY A 448 -11.81 -37.69 32.91
C GLY A 448 -10.65 -38.64 32.56
N GLY A 449 -9.42 -38.11 32.44
CA GLY A 449 -8.19 -38.89 32.61
C GLY A 449 -7.17 -38.92 31.45
N GLY A 450 -5.97 -38.40 31.71
CA GLY A 450 -4.77 -39.23 31.69
C GLY A 450 -3.82 -39.15 30.47
N LEU A 451 -2.61 -38.66 30.76
CA LEU A 451 -1.33 -38.77 30.05
C LEU A 451 -1.12 -39.99 29.14
N PHE A 452 -0.37 -39.84 28.03
CA PHE A 452 1.04 -40.26 27.92
C PHE A 452 1.68 -39.86 26.57
N LEU A 453 3.00 -39.68 26.63
CA LEU A 453 3.93 -39.44 25.52
C LEU A 453 3.86 -40.51 24.42
N GLN A 454 4.02 -40.07 23.16
CA GLN A 454 5.18 -40.43 22.32
C GLN A 454 5.37 -39.41 21.20
#